data_AF-A0A1I6L9W0-F1
#
_entry.id   AF-A0A1I6L9W0-F1
#
_cell.length_a   1.000
_cell.length_b   1.000
_cell.length_c   1.000
_cell.angle_alpha   90.00
_cell.angle_beta   90.00
_cell.angle_gamma   90.00
#
_symmetry.space_group_name_H-M   'P 1'
#
loop_
_entity.id
_entity.type
_entity.pdbx_description
1 polymer ?
#
loop_
_entity_poly.entity_id
_entity_poly.type
_entity_poly.pdbx_seq_one_letter_code
_entity_poly.pdbx_strand_id
1 'polypeptide(L)' 'MSSITIETSTDGPNAGGLWRGRWHLTNAAGYMRGRFGVTPHWYGSESEAHIAATAMANSDRRNLPNRDGVLASL' A
#
# COMPACT_ATOMS: atom_id res chain seq x y z
N MET A 1 20.40 -3.29 -5.49
CA MET A 1 18.93 -3.50 -5.41
C MET A 1 18.29 -2.16 -5.11
N SER A 2 17.34 -1.69 -5.93
CA SER A 2 16.57 -0.48 -5.60
C SER A 2 15.60 -0.84 -4.47
N SER A 3 15.68 -0.16 -3.32
CA SER A 3 14.72 -0.33 -2.23
C SER A 3 13.34 0.14 -2.70
N ILE A 4 12.36 -0.76 -2.67
CA ILE A 4 10.95 -0.42 -2.82
C ILE A 4 10.44 -0.07 -1.43
N THR A 5 9.83 1.10 -1.28
CA THR A 5 9.24 1.57 -0.03
C THR A 5 7.73 1.66 -0.18
N ILE A 6 7.00 1.32 0.88
CA ILE A 6 5.56 1.57 0.98
C ILE A 6 5.38 2.92 1.66
N GLU A 7 4.69 3.81 0.99
CA GLU A 7 4.23 5.05 1.57
C GLU A 7 2.71 5.00 1.72
N THR A 8 2.21 5.57 2.81
CA THR A 8 0.78 5.58 3.13
C THR A 8 0.31 6.99 3.42
N SER A 9 -0.93 7.27 3.08
CA SER A 9 -1.62 8.53 3.33
C SER A 9 -3.10 8.29 3.60
N THR A 10 -3.83 9.33 3.98
CA THR A 10 -5.28 9.26 4.17
C THR A 10 -6.00 10.35 3.37
N ASP A 11 -7.25 10.09 2.97
CA ASP A 11 -8.10 11.08 2.29
C ASP A 11 -8.77 12.08 3.26
N GLY A 12 -8.38 12.10 4.55
CA GLY A 12 -9.05 12.87 5.59
C GLY A 12 -10.40 12.28 6.00
N PRO A 13 -11.04 12.80 7.07
CA PRO A 13 -12.32 12.30 7.49
C PRO A 13 -13.41 12.73 6.50
N ASN A 14 -14.27 11.79 6.10
CA ASN A 14 -15.50 12.10 5.38
C ASN A 14 -16.51 12.81 6.29
N ALA A 15 -17.70 13.13 5.76
CA ALA A 15 -18.78 13.76 6.52
C ALA A 15 -19.23 12.98 7.77
N GLY A 16 -18.91 11.68 7.86
CA GLY A 16 -19.17 10.83 9.03
C GLY A 16 -17.99 10.70 9.99
N GLY A 17 -16.92 11.47 9.81
CA GLY A 17 -15.71 11.38 10.64
C GLY A 17 -14.82 10.18 10.35
N LEU A 18 -15.10 9.41 9.29
CA LEU A 18 -14.35 8.20 8.95
C LEU A 18 -13.23 8.49 7.97
N TRP A 19 -12.14 7.74 8.06
CA TRP A 19 -10.90 7.93 7.30
C TRP A 19 -10.69 6.82 6.28
N ARG A 20 -10.20 7.15 5.08
CA ARG A 20 -9.81 6.14 4.09
C ARG A 20 -8.30 6.12 3.91
N GLY A 21 -7.71 4.93 4.02
CA GLY A 21 -6.28 4.72 3.83
C GLY A 21 -5.92 4.60 2.36
N ARG A 22 -4.74 5.09 1.99
CA ARG A 22 -4.15 4.97 0.66
C ARG A 22 -2.73 4.49 0.78
N TRP A 23 -2.27 3.77 -0.23
CA TRP A 23 -0.89 3.35 -0.33
C TRP A 23 -0.37 3.53 -1.76
N HIS A 24 0.93 3.74 -1.87
CA HIS A 24 1.66 3.69 -3.13
C HIS A 24 3.07 3.14 -2.89
N LEU A 25 3.63 2.51 -3.91
CA LEU A 25 5.04 2.10 -3.89
C LEU A 25 5.92 3.20 -4.46
N THR A 26 6.99 3.50 -3.74
CA THR A 26 8.07 4.38 -4.21
C THR A 26 9.38 3.62 -4.35
N ASN A 27 10.20 4.06 -5.29
CA ASN A 27 11.59 3.64 -5.42
C ASN A 27 12.47 4.89 -5.62
N ALA A 28 13.76 4.71 -5.94
CA ALA A 28 14.68 5.82 -6.16
C ALA A 28 14.26 6.79 -7.28
N ALA A 29 13.39 6.36 -8.21
CA ALA A 29 12.85 7.19 -9.28
C ALA A 29 11.49 7.85 -8.92
N GLY A 30 10.98 7.64 -7.71
CA GLY A 30 9.69 8.15 -7.23
C GLY A 30 8.57 7.11 -7.30
N TYR A 31 7.35 7.55 -7.61
CA TYR A 31 6.17 6.69 -7.63
C TYR A 31 6.23 5.64 -8.74
N MET A 32 5.99 4.38 -8.36
CA MET A 32 5.91 3.28 -9.30
C MET A 32 4.53 3.26 -9.98
N ARG A 33 4.53 3.38 -11.32
CA ARG A 33 3.29 3.40 -12.11
C ARG A 33 2.43 2.16 -11.87
N GLY A 34 1.16 2.36 -11.56
CA GLY A 34 0.19 1.28 -11.34
C GLY A 34 0.39 0.49 -10.03
N ARG A 35 1.24 0.97 -9.12
CA ARG A 35 1.49 0.37 -7.81
C ARG A 35 0.95 1.28 -6.71
N PHE A 36 -0.37 1.35 -6.64
CA PHE A 36 -1.10 2.13 -5.64
C PHE A 36 -2.45 1.49 -5.36
N GLY A 37 -3.08 1.89 -4.25
CA GLY A 37 -4.40 1.45 -3.88
C GLY A 37 -5.01 2.26 -2.74
N VAL A 38 -6.27 1.95 -2.45
CA VAL A 38 -7.02 2.51 -1.32
C VAL A 38 -7.66 1.38 -0.54
N THR A 39 -7.88 1.59 0.75
CA THR A 39 -8.59 0.62 1.58
C THR A 39 -10.06 0.49 1.14
N PRO A 40 -10.66 -0.72 1.21
CA PRO A 40 -12.03 -0.97 0.78
C PRO A 40 -13.07 -0.38 1.74
N HIS A 41 -12.66 -0.16 2.98
CA HIS A 41 -13.51 0.41 4.03
C HIS A 41 -12.93 1.73 4.53
N TRP A 42 -13.80 2.50 5.16
CA TRP A 42 -13.44 3.68 5.94
C TRP A 42 -13.31 3.29 7.42
N TYR A 43 -12.39 3.92 8.13
CA TYR A 43 -11.97 3.59 9.50
C TYR A 43 -12.33 4.70 10.48
N GLY A 44 -12.44 4.38 11.77
CA GLY A 44 -12.81 5.35 12.80
C GLY A 44 -11.71 6.36 13.11
N SER A 45 -10.47 6.07 12.73
CA SER A 45 -9.33 6.94 12.94
C SER A 45 -8.35 6.96 11.76
N GLU A 46 -7.56 8.02 11.69
CA GLU A 46 -6.46 8.17 10.74
C GLU A 46 -5.41 7.05 10.90
N SER A 47 -5.08 6.68 12.14
CA SER A 47 -4.10 5.63 12.43
C SER A 47 -4.55 4.26 11.92
N GLU A 48 -5.81 3.89 12.12
CA GLU A 48 -6.37 2.64 11.59
C GLU A 48 -6.33 2.60 10.06
N ALA A 49 -6.63 3.74 9.41
CA ALA A 49 -6.54 3.86 7.96
C ALA A 49 -5.10 3.67 7.45
N HIS A 50 -4.08 4.20 8.14
CA HIS A 50 -2.67 3.96 7.82
C HIS A 50 -2.25 2.50 8.01
N ILE A 51 -2.65 1.87 9.12
CA ILE A 51 -2.34 0.45 9.40
C ILE A 51 -2.96 -0.43 8.31
N ALA A 52 -4.22 -0.19 7.96
CA ALA A 52 -4.92 -0.95 6.93
C ALA A 52 -4.31 -0.75 5.54
N ALA A 53 -3.94 0.48 5.19
CA ALA A 53 -3.24 0.76 3.93
C ALA A 53 -1.89 0.04 3.84
N THR A 54 -1.14 0.02 4.93
CA THR A 54 0.16 -0.69 5.04
C THR A 54 -0.04 -2.20 4.89
N ALA A 55 -1.00 -2.78 5.60
CA ALA A 55 -1.32 -4.20 5.51
C ALA A 55 -1.73 -4.59 4.07
N MET A 56 -2.53 -3.75 3.42
CA MET A 56 -2.96 -3.96 2.03
C MET A 56 -1.78 -3.93 1.06
N ALA A 57 -0.92 -2.91 1.16
CA ALA A 57 0.27 -2.80 0.34
C ALA A 57 1.19 -4.02 0.48
N ASN A 58 1.35 -4.54 1.71
CA ASN A 58 2.12 -5.77 1.95
C ASN A 58 1.45 -7.03 1.40
N SER A 59 0.11 -7.08 1.38
CA SER A 59 -0.66 -8.23 0.86
C SER A 59 -0.75 -8.27 -0.67
N ASP A 60 -0.52 -7.13 -1.34
CA ASP A 60 -0.60 -7.06 -2.79
C ASP A 60 0.55 -7.83 -3.42
N ARG A 61 0.21 -8.93 -4.09
CA ARG A 61 1.17 -9.84 -4.73
C ARG A 61 2.03 -9.13 -5.79
N ARG A 62 1.57 -7.99 -6.33
CA ARG A 62 2.31 -7.16 -7.28
C ARG A 62 3.48 -6.40 -6.65
N ASN A 63 3.51 -6.34 -5.31
CA ASN A 63 4.52 -5.65 -4.51
C ASN A 63 5.59 -6.60 -3.97
N LEU A 64 5.40 -7.92 -4.10
CA LEU A 64 6.39 -8.92 -3.71
C LEU A 64 7.53 -8.95 -4.74
N PRO A 65 8.81 -8.94 -4.32
CA PRO A 65 9.93 -9.14 -5.23
C PRO A 65 9.81 -10.52 -5.89
N ASN A 66 9.71 -10.54 -7.21
CA ASN A 66 9.64 -11.69 -8.13
C ASN A 66 9.52 -13.09 -7.49
N ARG A 67 8.30 -13.64 -7.55
CA ARG A 67 8.06 -15.07 -7.34
C ARG A 67 8.67 -15.96 -8.44
N ASP A 68 9.08 -15.38 -9.58
CA ASP A 68 9.70 -16.10 -10.69
C ASP A 68 11.02 -16.79 -10.30
N GLY A 69 11.71 -16.29 -9.26
CA GLY A 69 12.90 -16.94 -8.71
C GLY A 69 12.63 -18.07 -7.72
N VAL A 70 11.40 -18.19 -7.18
CA VAL A 70 11.05 -19.20 -6.16
C VAL A 70 10.52 -20.49 -6.80
N LEU A 71 9.95 -20.41 -8.01
CA LEU A 71 9.47 -21.59 -8.75
C LEU A 71 10.52 -22.16 -9.72
N ALA A 72 11.61 -21.44 -10.02
CA ALA A 72 12.72 -21.94 -10.83
C ALA A 72 13.75 -22.76 -10.02
N SER A 73 13.44 -23.11 -8.77
CA SER A 73 14.32 -23.86 -7.85
C SER A 73 13.65 -25.10 -7.25
N LEU A 74 12.57 -25.61 -7.89
CA LEU A 74 11.97 -26.91 -7.58
C LEU A 74 12.12 -27.86 -8.77
#